data_AF-A0A7C7LXJ1-F1
#
_entry.id   AF-A0A7C7LXJ1-F1
#
_cell.length_a   1.000
_cell.length_b   1.000
_cell.length_c   1.000
_cell.angle_alpha   90.00
_cell.angle_beta   90.00
_cell.angle_gamma   90.00
#
_symmetry.space_group_name_H-M   'P 1'
#
loop_
_entity.id
_entity.type
_entity.pdbx_description
1 polymer ?
#
loop_
_entity_poly.entity_id
_entity_poly.type
_entity_poly.pdbx_seq_one_letter_code
_entity_poly.pdbx_strand_id
1 'polypeptide(L)'
;AVVSIDISNAWVMAGLFVGGMLPFLFSSMAMSAVGRAAMAMIEEVRRQFRDIPELKAALAVLAKGASSTWSDDDKAVYELGLTKADHGRCVEISTQSAIKEMVMPGLLAITTPVIVGFTPKLFGSTQGPEILGGLLAGVTVCGVLMAIFQSNAGGAWDNAKKMIEEGVTVNGEVIGKGSEAHKAAVVGDTVGDPFKDTSGPSLNILIKLMSVVSLVIAPLIA
;
A
#
# COMPACT_ATOMS: atom_id res chain seq x y z
N ALA A 1 -20.74 -12.69 -30.48
CA ALA A 1 -19.35 -12.31 -30.83
C ALA A 1 -19.24 -10.80 -31.04
N VAL A 2 -18.40 -10.12 -30.26
CA VAL A 2 -18.16 -8.67 -30.39
C VAL A 2 -17.39 -8.39 -31.68
N VAL A 3 -17.97 -7.60 -32.58
CA VAL A 3 -17.33 -7.25 -33.86
C VAL A 3 -16.43 -6.03 -33.70
N SER A 4 -16.77 -5.11 -32.79
CA SER A 4 -15.98 -3.91 -32.50
C SER A 4 -16.33 -3.33 -31.13
N ILE A 5 -15.34 -2.78 -30.42
CA ILE A 5 -15.55 -1.97 -29.21
C ILE A 5 -15.52 -0.50 -29.64
N ASP A 6 -16.69 0.14 -29.74
CA ASP A 6 -16.81 1.55 -30.11
C ASP A 6 -16.88 2.43 -28.86
N ILE A 7 -15.88 3.31 -28.68
CA ILE A 7 -15.82 4.25 -27.55
C ILE A 7 -16.90 5.32 -27.60
N SER A 8 -17.48 5.57 -28.78
CA SER A 8 -18.58 6.53 -28.95
C SER A 8 -19.90 5.99 -28.39
N ASN A 9 -19.97 4.68 -28.14
CA ASN A 9 -21.11 4.06 -27.49
C ASN A 9 -21.15 4.45 -26.00
N ALA A 10 -22.27 5.04 -25.57
CA ALA A 10 -22.45 5.53 -24.21
C ALA A 10 -22.22 4.46 -23.14
N TRP A 11 -22.58 3.19 -23.40
CA TRP A 11 -22.40 2.10 -22.46
C TRP A 11 -20.93 1.66 -22.34
N VAL A 12 -20.19 1.65 -23.45
CA VAL A 12 -18.75 1.39 -23.45
C VAL A 12 -18.01 2.51 -22.71
N MET A 13 -18.39 3.75 -22.97
CA MET A 13 -17.83 4.92 -22.28
C MET A 13 -18.13 4.92 -20.78
N ALA A 14 -19.35 4.52 -20.38
CA ALA A 14 -19.69 4.33 -18.97
C ALA A 14 -18.81 3.25 -18.33
N GLY A 15 -18.62 2.11 -19.01
CA GLY A 15 -17.69 1.06 -18.60
C GLY A 15 -16.27 1.59 -18.42
N LEU A 16 -15.77 2.38 -19.38
CA LEU A 16 -14.47 3.02 -19.33
C LEU A 16 -14.29 3.91 -18.10
N PHE A 17 -15.25 4.80 -17.81
CA PHE A 17 -15.16 5.67 -16.63
C PHE A 17 -15.22 4.89 -15.33
N VAL A 18 -16.12 3.90 -15.22
CA VAL A 18 -16.16 3.01 -14.04
C VAL A 18 -14.83 2.29 -13.89
N GLY A 19 -14.26 1.77 -14.98
CA GLY A 19 -12.98 1.09 -14.98
C GLY A 19 -11.84 1.99 -14.54
N GLY A 20 -11.81 3.24 -15.00
CA GLY A 20 -10.81 4.22 -14.62
C GLY A 20 -10.83 4.59 -13.14
N MET A 21 -11.98 4.50 -12.47
CA MET A 21 -12.09 4.75 -11.02
C MET A 21 -11.59 3.58 -10.16
N LEU A 22 -11.62 2.35 -10.66
CA LEU A 22 -11.29 1.16 -9.86
C LEU A 22 -9.86 1.14 -9.31
N PRO A 23 -8.81 1.54 -10.06
CA PRO A 23 -7.47 1.70 -9.50
C PRO A 23 -7.41 2.63 -8.28
N PHE A 24 -8.12 3.76 -8.33
CA PHE A 24 -8.15 4.71 -7.21
C PHE A 24 -8.89 4.14 -6.00
N LEU A 25 -10.01 3.47 -6.24
CA LEU A 25 -10.76 2.79 -5.17
C LEU A 25 -9.93 1.67 -4.54
N PHE A 26 -9.28 0.84 -5.36
CA PHE A 26 -8.39 -0.22 -4.91
C PHE A 26 -7.25 0.34 -4.06
N SER A 27 -6.53 1.34 -4.56
CA SER A 27 -5.44 1.99 -3.82
C SER A 27 -5.94 2.59 -2.51
N SER A 28 -7.11 3.27 -2.50
CA SER A 28 -7.69 3.84 -1.29
C SER A 28 -7.96 2.79 -0.21
N MET A 29 -8.55 1.64 -0.59
CA MET A 29 -8.79 0.54 0.34
C MET A 29 -7.48 -0.02 0.90
N ALA A 30 -6.50 -0.27 0.04
CA ALA A 30 -5.19 -0.80 0.43
C ALA A 30 -4.45 0.16 1.38
N MET A 31 -4.41 1.45 1.06
CA MET A 31 -3.75 2.46 1.89
C MET A 31 -4.47 2.65 3.24
N SER A 32 -5.80 2.64 3.24
CA SER A 32 -6.58 2.73 4.48
C SER A 32 -6.37 1.53 5.39
N ALA A 33 -6.23 0.33 4.81
CA ALA A 33 -5.92 -0.89 5.54
C ALA A 33 -4.53 -0.82 6.19
N VAL A 34 -3.51 -0.40 5.44
CA VAL A 34 -2.16 -0.20 5.98
C VAL A 34 -2.17 0.86 7.08
N GLY A 35 -2.89 1.97 6.90
CA GLY A 35 -3.02 3.00 7.93
C GLY A 35 -3.61 2.49 9.25
N ARG A 36 -4.67 1.67 9.19
CA ARG A 36 -5.24 1.04 10.39
C ARG A 36 -4.25 0.09 11.08
N ALA A 37 -3.58 -0.76 10.31
CA ALA A 37 -2.59 -1.70 10.83
C ALA A 37 -1.40 -0.97 11.47
N ALA A 38 -0.93 0.10 10.82
CA ALA A 38 0.16 0.94 11.31
C ALA A 38 -0.20 1.65 12.62
N MET A 39 -1.42 2.18 12.74
CA MET A 39 -1.88 2.81 14.00
C MET A 39 -1.94 1.79 15.15
N ALA A 40 -2.49 0.60 14.91
CA ALA A 40 -2.50 -0.47 15.91
C ALA A 40 -1.08 -0.90 16.32
N MET A 41 -0.16 -0.96 15.36
CA MET A 41 1.26 -1.23 15.62
C MET A 41 1.90 -0.13 16.48
N ILE A 42 1.64 1.14 16.16
CA ILE A 42 2.16 2.28 16.93
C ILE A 42 1.65 2.27 18.37
N GLU A 43 0.36 2.01 18.56
CA GLU A 43 -0.24 1.92 19.89
C GLU A 43 0.37 0.77 20.71
N GLU A 44 0.59 -0.39 20.09
CA GLU A 44 1.22 -1.54 20.75
C GLU A 44 2.68 -1.26 21.11
N VAL A 45 3.47 -0.70 20.19
CA VAL A 45 4.87 -0.33 20.46
C VAL A 45 4.93 0.72 21.60
N ARG A 46 4.07 1.73 21.57
CA ARG A 46 3.97 2.73 22.65
C ARG A 46 3.58 2.10 23.99
N ARG A 47 2.66 1.12 23.98
CA ARG A 47 2.28 0.35 25.17
C ARG A 47 3.49 -0.40 25.74
N GLN A 48 4.23 -1.12 24.90
CA GLN A 48 5.42 -1.87 25.32
C GLN A 48 6.48 -0.95 25.96
N PHE A 49 6.82 0.18 25.32
CA PHE A 49 7.78 1.14 25.88
C PHE A 49 7.31 1.83 27.17
N ARG A 50 5.99 1.92 27.40
CA ARG A 50 5.42 2.52 28.62
C ARG A 50 5.35 1.52 29.77
N ASP A 51 4.91 0.29 29.48
CA ASP A 51 4.47 -0.68 30.48
C ASP A 51 5.54 -1.72 30.83
N ILE A 52 6.51 -1.99 29.93
CA ILE A 52 7.61 -2.94 30.19
C ILE A 52 8.80 -2.17 30.78
N PRO A 53 9.17 -2.39 32.06
CA PRO A 53 10.23 -1.65 32.73
C PRO A 53 11.58 -1.74 32.04
N GLU A 54 11.94 -2.92 31.53
CA GLU A 54 13.21 -3.17 30.85
C GLU A 54 13.33 -2.39 29.54
N LEU A 55 12.24 -2.27 28.77
CA LEU A 55 12.21 -1.45 27.55
C LEU A 55 12.27 0.04 27.87
N LYS A 56 11.61 0.47 28.94
CA LYS A 56 11.70 1.86 29.41
C LYS A 56 13.11 2.21 29.87
N ALA A 57 13.79 1.27 30.53
CA ALA A 57 15.19 1.43 30.92
C ALA A 57 16.11 1.48 29.69
N ALA A 58 15.91 0.61 28.70
CA ALA A 58 16.64 0.66 27.43
C ALA A 58 16.42 1.98 26.68
N LEU A 59 15.20 2.54 26.71
CA LEU A 59 14.91 3.86 26.14
C LEU A 59 15.68 4.99 26.84
N ALA A 60 15.85 4.91 28.17
CA ALA A 60 16.65 5.88 28.92
C ALA A 60 18.14 5.79 28.57
N VAL A 61 18.65 4.59 28.28
CA VAL A 61 20.02 4.40 27.78
C VAL A 61 20.18 5.02 26.38
N LEU A 62 19.21 4.81 25.48
CA LEU A 62 19.23 5.42 24.13
C LEU A 62 19.29 6.95 24.17
N ALA A 63 18.72 7.58 25.19
CA ALA A 63 18.77 9.03 25.37
C ALA A 63 20.17 9.55 25.75
N LYS A 64 21.11 8.69 26.18
CA LYS A 64 22.47 9.07 26.59
C LYS A 64 23.41 9.36 25.41
N GLY A 65 22.98 9.11 24.18
CA GLY A 65 23.77 9.34 22.97
C GLY A 65 24.17 8.05 22.26
N ALA A 66 25.25 8.11 21.47
CA ALA A 66 25.69 7.00 20.63
C ALA A 66 26.14 5.78 21.45
N SER A 67 25.96 4.58 20.90
CA SER A 67 26.34 3.33 21.56
C SER A 67 27.82 3.23 21.93
N SER A 68 28.67 4.02 21.28
CA SER A 68 30.10 4.14 21.58
C SER A 68 30.40 4.82 22.92
N THR A 69 29.46 5.60 23.48
CA THR A 69 29.64 6.32 24.75
C THR A 69 29.02 5.59 25.95
N TRP A 70 28.43 4.41 25.72
CA TRP A 70 27.73 3.65 26.76
C TRP A 70 28.71 2.86 27.63
N SER A 71 28.47 2.84 28.95
CA SER A 71 29.16 1.93 29.86
C SER A 71 28.76 0.48 29.58
N ASP A 72 29.52 -0.48 30.12
CA ASP A 72 29.17 -1.90 29.97
C ASP A 72 27.85 -2.23 30.67
N ASP A 73 27.51 -1.52 31.75
CA ASP A 73 26.20 -1.61 32.41
C ASP A 73 25.08 -1.07 31.51
N ASP A 74 25.30 0.05 30.81
CA ASP A 74 24.32 0.62 29.89
C ASP A 74 24.03 -0.32 28.71
N LYS A 75 25.06 -0.99 28.19
CA LYS A 75 24.89 -2.04 27.17
C LYS A 75 24.10 -3.22 27.71
N ALA A 76 24.38 -3.66 28.94
CA ALA A 76 23.65 -4.78 29.55
C ALA A 76 22.15 -4.46 29.74
N VAL A 77 21.82 -3.22 30.15
CA VAL A 77 20.43 -2.75 30.27
C VAL A 77 19.74 -2.70 28.90
N TYR A 78 20.43 -2.21 27.86
CA TYR A 78 19.90 -2.17 26.51
C TYR A 78 19.62 -3.58 25.95
N GLU A 79 20.58 -4.50 26.07
CA GLU A 79 20.42 -5.90 25.62
C GLU A 79 19.29 -6.61 26.37
N LEU A 80 19.15 -6.38 27.68
CA LEU A 80 18.03 -6.92 28.44
C LEU A 80 16.69 -6.43 27.89
N GLY A 81 16.58 -5.15 27.55
CA GLY A 81 15.39 -4.58 26.93
C GLY A 81 15.02 -5.28 25.61
N LEU A 82 16.00 -5.57 24.75
CA LEU A 82 15.79 -6.30 23.50
C LEU A 82 15.19 -7.70 23.74
N THR A 83 15.67 -8.42 24.76
CA THR A 83 15.13 -9.76 25.08
C THR A 83 13.71 -9.75 25.64
N LYS A 84 13.23 -8.60 26.11
CA LYS A 84 11.90 -8.43 26.73
C LYS A 84 10.87 -7.82 25.79
N ALA A 85 11.26 -7.43 24.58
CA ALA A 85 10.33 -6.95 23.56
C ALA A 85 9.37 -8.07 23.12
N ASP A 86 8.07 -7.79 23.12
CA ASP A 86 7.06 -8.73 22.64
C ASP A 86 6.87 -8.54 21.14
N HIS A 87 7.71 -9.22 20.36
CA HIS A 87 7.60 -9.26 18.92
C HIS A 87 6.37 -10.05 18.45
N GLY A 88 5.92 -11.04 19.23
CA GLY A 88 4.81 -11.91 18.88
C GLY A 88 3.51 -11.11 18.71
N ARG A 89 3.26 -10.16 19.61
CA ARG A 89 2.08 -9.30 19.53
C ARG A 89 2.09 -8.41 18.29
N CYS A 90 3.24 -7.83 17.93
CA CYS A 90 3.38 -7.04 16.70
C CYS A 90 3.15 -7.90 15.44
N VAL A 91 3.67 -9.13 15.42
CA VAL A 91 3.43 -10.08 14.33
C VAL A 91 1.95 -10.44 14.23
N GLU A 92 1.27 -10.67 15.34
CA GLU A 92 -0.16 -10.98 15.38
C GLU A 92 -1.01 -9.84 14.79
N ILE A 93 -0.74 -8.59 15.19
CA ILE A 93 -1.45 -7.39 14.70
C ILE A 93 -1.31 -7.27 13.18
N SER A 94 -0.09 -7.35 12.67
CA SER A 94 0.15 -7.22 11.23
C SER A 94 -0.46 -8.39 10.45
N THR A 95 -0.37 -9.62 10.95
CA THR A 95 -0.92 -10.83 10.33
C THR A 95 -2.45 -10.78 10.27
N GLN A 96 -3.12 -10.51 11.38
CA GLN A 96 -4.57 -10.48 11.45
C GLN A 96 -5.15 -9.36 10.58
N SER A 97 -4.52 -8.18 10.61
CA SER A 97 -4.94 -7.07 9.77
C SER A 97 -4.74 -7.38 8.28
N ALA A 98 -3.59 -7.92 7.89
CA ALA A 98 -3.33 -8.28 6.50
C ALA A 98 -4.36 -9.30 5.98
N ILE A 99 -4.68 -10.33 6.76
CA ILE A 99 -5.66 -11.35 6.37
C ILE A 99 -7.06 -10.77 6.20
N LYS A 100 -7.50 -9.94 7.14
CA LYS A 100 -8.84 -9.37 7.09
C LYS A 100 -8.99 -8.35 5.95
N GLU A 101 -7.99 -7.50 5.77
CA GLU A 101 -8.08 -6.34 4.88
C GLU A 101 -7.82 -6.70 3.42
N MET A 102 -7.10 -7.80 3.12
CA MET A 102 -6.86 -8.24 1.73
C MET A 102 -8.12 -8.78 1.03
N VAL A 103 -9.15 -9.18 1.79
CA VAL A 103 -10.37 -9.79 1.25
C VAL A 103 -11.13 -8.80 0.37
N MET A 104 -11.27 -7.55 0.81
CA MET A 104 -12.13 -6.59 0.12
C MET A 104 -11.56 -6.16 -1.25
N PRO A 105 -10.27 -5.77 -1.38
CA PRO A 105 -9.68 -5.46 -2.68
C PRO A 105 -9.64 -6.67 -3.62
N GLY A 106 -9.40 -7.88 -3.08
CA GLY A 106 -9.43 -9.11 -3.86
C GLY A 106 -10.83 -9.43 -4.40
N LEU A 107 -11.86 -9.29 -3.57
CA LEU A 107 -13.24 -9.49 -3.99
C LEU A 107 -13.64 -8.48 -5.06
N LEU A 108 -13.31 -7.20 -4.89
CA LEU A 108 -13.57 -6.15 -5.89
C LEU A 108 -13.02 -6.56 -7.27
N ALA A 109 -11.79 -7.05 -7.33
CA ALA A 109 -11.13 -7.45 -8.58
C ALA A 109 -11.85 -8.61 -9.29
N ILE A 110 -12.40 -9.56 -8.53
CA ILE A 110 -13.06 -10.75 -9.08
C ILE A 110 -14.53 -10.47 -9.41
N THR A 111 -15.26 -9.78 -8.53
CA THR A 111 -16.71 -9.58 -8.70
C THR A 111 -17.02 -8.52 -9.73
N THR A 112 -16.18 -7.49 -9.89
CA THR A 112 -16.50 -6.37 -10.78
C THR A 112 -16.66 -6.81 -12.25
N PRO A 113 -15.73 -7.60 -12.84
CA PRO A 113 -15.92 -8.13 -14.19
C PRO A 113 -17.19 -8.98 -14.33
N VAL A 114 -17.51 -9.80 -13.33
CA VAL A 114 -18.69 -10.67 -13.33
C VAL A 114 -19.97 -9.82 -13.31
N ILE A 115 -20.06 -8.86 -12.40
CA ILE A 115 -21.22 -7.97 -12.30
C ILE A 115 -21.37 -7.19 -13.61
N VAL A 116 -20.32 -6.53 -14.09
CA VAL A 116 -20.39 -5.71 -15.30
C VAL A 116 -20.73 -6.54 -16.55
N GLY A 117 -20.18 -7.75 -16.66
CA GLY A 117 -20.43 -8.64 -17.79
C GLY A 117 -21.86 -9.21 -17.84
N PHE A 118 -22.45 -9.58 -16.69
CA PHE A 118 -23.77 -10.22 -16.64
C PHE A 118 -24.94 -9.25 -16.41
N THR A 119 -24.70 -8.08 -15.80
CA THR A 119 -25.78 -7.12 -15.46
C THR A 119 -26.61 -6.70 -16.69
N PRO A 120 -26.03 -6.36 -17.86
CA PRO A 120 -26.82 -5.98 -19.03
C PRO A 120 -27.81 -7.05 -19.46
N LYS A 121 -27.44 -8.33 -19.33
CA LYS A 121 -28.31 -9.48 -19.66
C LYS A 121 -29.54 -9.56 -18.77
N LEU A 122 -29.43 -9.15 -17.50
CA LEU A 122 -30.56 -9.07 -16.57
C LEU A 122 -31.58 -7.99 -16.97
N PHE A 123 -31.13 -6.95 -17.67
CA PHE A 123 -31.97 -5.87 -18.19
C PHE A 123 -32.36 -6.05 -19.67
N GLY A 124 -32.15 -7.25 -20.23
CA GLY A 124 -32.49 -7.57 -21.62
C GLY A 124 -31.53 -6.99 -22.67
N SER A 125 -30.36 -6.48 -22.25
CA SER A 125 -29.31 -5.97 -23.15
C SER A 125 -28.21 -7.01 -23.36
N THR A 126 -27.72 -7.13 -24.59
CA THR A 126 -26.60 -8.03 -24.96
C THR A 126 -25.24 -7.33 -24.96
N GLN A 127 -25.17 -6.07 -24.51
CA GLN A 127 -23.95 -5.23 -24.57
C GLN A 127 -22.93 -5.49 -23.43
N GLY A 128 -23.08 -6.59 -22.69
CA GLY A 128 -22.18 -6.97 -21.59
C GLY A 128 -20.71 -7.07 -22.00
N PRO A 129 -20.38 -7.79 -23.09
CA PRO A 129 -19.01 -7.90 -23.57
C PRO A 129 -18.38 -6.54 -23.94
N GLU A 130 -19.13 -5.64 -24.59
CA GLU A 130 -18.65 -4.32 -25.01
C GLU A 130 -18.41 -3.40 -23.81
N ILE A 131 -19.32 -3.39 -22.83
CA ILE A 131 -19.16 -2.61 -21.59
C ILE A 131 -17.96 -3.12 -20.80
N LEU A 132 -17.79 -4.44 -20.72
CA LEU A 132 -16.64 -5.06 -20.09
C LEU A 132 -15.33 -4.69 -20.79
N GLY A 133 -15.34 -4.60 -22.12
CA GLY A 133 -14.23 -4.07 -22.91
C GLY A 133 -13.86 -2.64 -22.53
N GLY A 134 -14.86 -1.76 -22.40
CA GLY A 134 -14.67 -0.40 -21.87
C GLY A 134 -14.06 -0.40 -20.47
N LEU A 135 -14.61 -1.20 -19.56
CA LEU A 135 -14.10 -1.36 -18.18
C LEU A 135 -12.62 -1.72 -18.16
N LEU A 136 -12.22 -2.75 -18.91
CA LEU A 136 -10.83 -3.21 -18.95
C LEU A 136 -9.89 -2.15 -19.52
N ALA A 137 -10.32 -1.40 -20.55
CA ALA A 137 -9.55 -0.30 -21.09
C ALA A 137 -9.33 0.80 -20.04
N GLY A 138 -10.37 1.19 -19.30
CA GLY A 138 -10.28 2.17 -18.23
C GLY A 138 -9.36 1.73 -17.08
N VAL A 139 -9.56 0.51 -16.59
CA VAL A 139 -8.72 -0.08 -15.53
C VAL A 139 -7.25 -0.11 -15.94
N THR A 140 -6.96 -0.46 -17.20
CA THR A 140 -5.60 -0.57 -17.70
C THR A 140 -4.92 0.79 -17.79
N VAL A 141 -5.55 1.77 -18.46
CA VAL A 141 -4.94 3.08 -18.68
C VAL A 141 -4.72 3.82 -17.35
N CYS A 142 -5.75 3.88 -16.50
CA CYS A 142 -5.63 4.55 -15.21
C CYS A 142 -4.74 3.76 -14.24
N GLY A 143 -4.85 2.43 -14.24
CA GLY A 143 -4.12 1.55 -13.33
C GLY A 143 -2.62 1.56 -13.58
N VAL A 144 -2.19 1.54 -14.84
CA VAL A 144 -0.75 1.62 -15.18
C VAL A 144 -0.15 2.96 -14.72
N LEU A 145 -0.82 4.08 -15.02
CA LEU A 145 -0.35 5.40 -14.61
C LEU A 145 -0.25 5.50 -13.09
N MET A 146 -1.27 5.02 -12.37
CA MET A 146 -1.28 5.05 -10.91
C MET A 146 -0.21 4.13 -10.31
N ALA A 147 -0.04 2.92 -10.85
CA ALA A 147 0.96 1.96 -10.38
C ALA A 147 2.38 2.55 -10.48
N ILE A 148 2.72 3.14 -11.63
CA ILE A 148 4.02 3.77 -11.86
C ILE A 148 4.21 4.96 -10.93
N PHE A 149 3.20 5.84 -10.82
CA PHE A 149 3.26 7.00 -9.94
C PHE A 149 3.52 6.60 -8.48
N GLN A 150 2.75 5.65 -7.94
CA GLN A 150 2.88 5.24 -6.54
C GLN A 150 4.23 4.57 -6.27
N SER A 151 4.67 3.67 -7.15
CA SER A 151 5.93 2.94 -7.00
C SER A 151 7.13 3.89 -7.04
N ASN A 152 7.14 4.83 -8.01
CA ASN A 152 8.24 5.77 -8.18
C ASN A 152 8.24 6.85 -7.09
N ALA A 153 7.08 7.38 -6.70
CA ALA A 153 6.99 8.39 -5.64
C ALA A 153 7.46 7.82 -4.29
N GLY A 154 6.99 6.62 -3.92
CA GLY A 154 7.45 5.96 -2.70
C GLY A 154 8.94 5.64 -2.73
N GLY A 155 9.45 5.11 -3.86
CA GLY A 155 10.89 4.84 -4.01
C GLY A 155 11.76 6.09 -3.96
N ALA A 156 11.27 7.21 -4.50
CA ALA A 156 11.95 8.50 -4.42
C ALA A 156 12.05 9.00 -2.98
N TRP A 157 10.98 8.88 -2.18
CA TRP A 157 11.01 9.26 -0.76
C TRP A 157 11.96 8.37 0.07
N ASP A 158 11.96 7.06 -0.13
CA ASP A 158 12.91 6.16 0.55
C ASP A 158 14.36 6.51 0.19
N ASN A 159 14.65 6.72 -1.10
CA ASN A 159 15.97 7.09 -1.55
C ASN A 159 16.41 8.47 -1.03
N ALA A 160 15.50 9.44 -0.98
CA ALA A 160 15.80 10.76 -0.41
C ALA A 160 16.13 10.67 1.09
N LYS A 161 15.40 9.83 1.85
CA LYS A 161 15.72 9.53 3.24
C LYS A 161 17.11 8.90 3.37
N LYS A 162 17.40 7.83 2.62
CA LYS A 162 18.72 7.15 2.61
C LYS A 162 19.85 8.11 2.27
N MET A 163 19.65 8.98 1.29
CA MET A 163 20.62 10.01 0.91
C MET A 163 20.95 10.92 2.10
N ILE A 164 19.95 11.40 2.84
CA ILE A 164 20.16 12.21 4.06
C ILE A 164 20.81 11.39 5.19
N GLU A 165 20.48 10.11 5.30
CA GLU A 165 21.07 9.21 6.29
C GLU A 165 22.58 8.96 6.07
N GLU A 166 23.03 8.96 4.82
CA GLU A 166 24.44 8.84 4.43
C GLU A 166 25.22 10.15 4.61
N GLY A 167 24.53 11.27 4.76
CA GLY A 167 25.10 12.61 4.95
C GLY A 167 25.26 13.36 3.63
N VAL A 168 24.48 14.43 3.47
CA VAL A 168 24.48 15.26 2.25
C VAL A 168 24.75 16.70 2.62
N THR A 169 25.60 17.36 1.83
CA THR A 169 25.80 18.80 1.92
C THR A 169 24.87 19.51 0.95
N VAL A 170 23.86 20.21 1.46
CA VAL A 170 22.98 21.07 0.66
C VAL A 170 23.24 22.52 1.05
N ASN A 171 23.54 23.38 0.06
CA ASN A 171 23.79 24.81 0.28
C ASN A 171 24.88 25.13 1.33
N GLY A 172 25.85 24.23 1.50
CA GLY A 172 26.96 24.39 2.47
C GLY A 172 26.65 23.89 3.88
N GLU A 173 25.42 23.44 4.17
CA GLU A 173 25.08 22.78 5.43
C GLU A 173 25.11 21.26 5.28
N VAL A 174 25.78 20.58 6.22
CA VAL A 174 25.77 19.12 6.30
C VAL A 174 24.49 18.68 6.98
N ILE A 175 23.61 18.06 6.20
CA ILE A 175 22.36 17.48 6.66
C ILE A 175 22.61 16.00 6.91
N GLY A 176 22.32 15.55 8.13
CA GLY A 176 22.48 14.15 8.55
C GLY A 176 21.35 13.66 9.45
N LYS A 177 21.52 12.46 10.00
CA LYS A 177 20.57 11.82 10.91
C LYS A 177 20.22 12.73 12.09
N GLY A 178 18.93 12.85 12.37
CA GLY A 178 18.40 13.64 13.48
C GLY A 178 18.11 15.11 13.15
N SER A 179 18.54 15.61 11.98
CA SER A 179 18.14 16.93 11.48
C SER A 179 16.63 17.02 11.19
N GLU A 180 16.09 18.24 11.12
CA GLU A 180 14.67 18.44 10.74
C GLU A 180 14.38 17.94 9.32
N ALA A 181 15.33 18.10 8.39
CA ALA A 181 15.22 17.55 7.04
C ALA A 181 15.18 16.02 7.05
N HIS A 182 15.97 15.36 7.91
CA HIS A 182 15.90 13.91 8.09
C HIS A 182 14.53 13.48 8.62
N LYS A 183 13.99 14.16 9.63
CA LYS A 183 12.63 13.87 10.14
C LYS A 183 11.57 14.04 9.07
N ALA A 184 11.64 15.10 8.26
CA ALA A 184 10.73 15.32 7.14
C ALA A 184 10.82 14.22 6.08
N ALA A 185 12.03 13.76 5.76
CA ALA A 185 12.24 12.66 4.83
C ALA A 185 11.72 11.32 5.37
N VAL A 186 11.86 11.05 6.66
CA VAL A 186 11.25 9.89 7.33
C VAL A 186 9.71 9.95 7.23
N VAL A 187 9.10 11.12 7.42
CA VAL A 187 7.65 11.29 7.21
C VAL A 187 7.28 11.00 5.75
N GLY A 188 8.04 11.51 4.78
CA GLY A 188 7.82 11.22 3.36
C GLY A 188 7.89 9.73 3.04
N ASP A 189 8.89 9.02 3.57
CA ASP A 189 9.05 7.58 3.37
C ASP A 189 7.90 6.78 3.98
N THR A 190 7.48 7.10 5.20
CA THR A 190 6.32 6.43 5.84
C THR A 190 5.00 6.65 5.11
N VAL A 191 4.84 7.79 4.42
CA VAL A 191 3.72 8.01 3.47
C VAL A 191 3.91 7.20 2.18
N GLY A 192 5.16 7.03 1.74
CA GLY A 192 5.55 6.27 0.56
C GLY A 192 5.48 4.75 0.73
N ASP A 193 5.57 4.20 1.94
CA ASP A 193 5.54 2.74 2.20
C ASP A 193 4.25 2.08 1.66
N PRO A 194 3.03 2.55 1.99
CA PRO A 194 1.80 2.00 1.40
C PRO A 194 1.72 2.17 -0.12
N PHE A 195 2.40 3.18 -0.68
CA PHE A 195 2.42 3.45 -2.12
C PHE A 195 3.29 2.42 -2.85
N LYS A 196 4.55 2.25 -2.43
CA LYS A 196 5.53 1.41 -3.13
C LYS A 196 5.44 -0.08 -2.78
N ASP A 197 4.99 -0.44 -1.58
CA ASP A 197 5.04 -1.84 -1.11
C ASP A 197 3.67 -2.51 -1.05
N THR A 198 2.57 -1.75 -1.14
CA THR A 198 1.22 -2.32 -1.06
C THR A 198 0.40 -1.98 -2.30
N SER A 199 -0.02 -0.72 -2.46
CA SER A 199 -0.99 -0.33 -3.49
C SER A 199 -0.41 -0.35 -4.90
N GLY A 200 0.74 0.30 -5.13
CA GLY A 200 1.39 0.41 -6.44
C GLY A 200 1.63 -0.93 -7.13
N PRO A 201 2.37 -1.88 -6.51
CA PRO A 201 2.59 -3.20 -7.09
C PRO A 201 1.30 -4.01 -7.30
N SER A 202 0.33 -3.87 -6.39
CA SER A 202 -0.94 -4.61 -6.45
C SER A 202 -1.84 -4.18 -7.59
N LEU A 203 -1.73 -2.93 -8.07
CA LEU A 203 -2.50 -2.45 -9.23
C LEU A 203 -2.18 -3.25 -10.51
N ASN A 204 -0.94 -3.72 -10.68
CA ASN A 204 -0.58 -4.60 -11.79
C ASN A 204 -1.33 -5.94 -11.71
N ILE A 205 -1.50 -6.47 -10.49
CA ILE A 205 -2.25 -7.70 -10.24
C ILE A 205 -3.75 -7.46 -10.50
N LEU A 206 -4.30 -6.34 -10.05
CA LEU A 206 -5.68 -5.94 -10.31
C LEU A 206 -6.01 -5.98 -11.81
N ILE A 207 -5.19 -5.32 -12.64
CA ILE A 207 -5.37 -5.26 -14.09
C ILE A 207 -5.38 -6.67 -14.71
N LYS A 208 -4.37 -7.49 -14.37
CA LYS A 208 -4.23 -8.84 -14.91
C LYS A 208 -5.35 -9.76 -14.46
N LEU A 209 -5.70 -9.73 -13.18
CA LEU A 209 -6.75 -10.56 -12.61
C LEU A 209 -8.11 -10.22 -13.24
N MET A 210 -8.45 -8.93 -13.35
CA MET A 210 -9.69 -8.51 -14.00
C MET A 210 -9.75 -8.95 -15.46
N SER A 211 -8.63 -8.87 -16.18
CA SER A 211 -8.53 -9.31 -17.58
C SER A 211 -8.72 -10.83 -17.71
N VAL A 212 -8.08 -11.62 -16.84
CA VAL A 212 -8.20 -13.08 -16.84
C VAL A 212 -9.62 -13.52 -16.48
N VAL A 213 -10.23 -12.93 -15.44
CA VAL A 213 -11.61 -13.23 -15.06
C VAL A 213 -12.58 -12.89 -16.21
N SER A 214 -12.40 -11.73 -16.84
CA SER A 214 -13.20 -11.31 -18.00
C SER A 214 -13.10 -12.30 -19.16
N LEU A 215 -11.89 -12.78 -19.44
CA LEU A 215 -11.65 -13.78 -20.48
C LEU A 215 -12.34 -15.12 -20.16
N VAL A 216 -12.28 -15.56 -18.91
CA VAL A 216 -12.92 -16.81 -18.47
C VAL A 216 -14.44 -16.75 -18.61
N ILE A 217 -15.07 -15.61 -18.29
CA ILE A 217 -16.52 -15.45 -18.40
C ILE A 217 -16.99 -15.10 -19.82
N ALA A 218 -16.08 -14.70 -20.71
CA ALA A 218 -16.42 -14.22 -22.06
C ALA A 218 -17.35 -15.19 -22.84
N PRO A 219 -17.13 -16.52 -22.85
CA PRO A 219 -18.03 -17.44 -23.56
C PRO A 219 -19.46 -17.51 -22.99
N LEU A 220 -19.66 -17.08 -21.74
CA LEU A 220 -20.96 -17.13 -21.06
C LEU A 220 -21.80 -15.86 -21.30
N ILE A 221 -21.15 -14.77 -21.70
CA ILE A 221 -21.76 -13.46 -21.93
C ILE A 221 -21.85 -13.06 -23.42
N ALA A 222 -21.16 -13.80 -24.31
CA ALA A 222 -21.01 -13.50 -25.74
C ALA A 222 -22.04 -14.16 -26.67
#